data_AF-R9PGE9-F1
#
_entry.id   AF-R9PGE9-F1
#
_cell.length_a   1.000
_cell.length_b   1.000
_cell.length_c   1.000
_cell.angle_alpha   90.00
_cell.angle_beta   90.00
_cell.angle_gamma   90.00
#
_symmetry.space_group_name_H-M   'P 1'
#
loop_
_entity.id
_entity.type
_entity.pdbx_description
1 polymer ?
#
loop_
_entity_poly.entity_id
_entity_poly.type
_entity_poly.pdbx_seq_one_letter_code
_entity_poly.pdbx_strand_id
1 'polypeptide(L)'
;MKKLLIGLMAMLTLPMAIAADFKEGTHYDVIKQTATAKPEVIEFFSYYCPHCFKFEPVAESIKKLPTRRRSVQKEPRKLYWRPNG
;
A
#
# COMPACT_ATOMS: atom_id res chain seq x y z
N MET A 1 31.50 -20.02 28.82
CA MET A 1 32.15 -19.37 27.65
C MET A 1 31.38 -19.60 26.33
N LYS A 2 31.18 -20.84 25.85
CA LYS A 2 30.54 -21.12 24.54
C LYS A 2 29.07 -20.66 24.39
N LYS A 3 28.28 -20.67 25.47
CA LYS A 3 26.86 -20.26 25.46
C LYS A 3 26.66 -18.75 25.31
N LEU A 4 27.62 -17.94 25.77
CA LEU A 4 27.60 -16.48 25.65
C LEU A 4 27.93 -16.03 24.23
N LEU A 5 28.85 -16.73 23.56
CA LEU A 5 29.17 -16.47 22.15
C LEU A 5 27.98 -16.76 21.22
N ILE A 6 27.18 -17.80 21.50
CA ILE A 6 25.98 -18.12 20.71
C ILE A 6 24.89 -17.06 20.89
N GLY A 7 24.72 -16.53 22.10
CA GLY A 7 23.77 -15.44 22.36
C GLY A 7 24.16 -14.12 21.70
N LEU A 8 25.46 -13.78 21.68
CA LEU A 8 25.98 -12.57 21.04
C LEU A 8 25.83 -12.63 19.51
N MET A 9 26.09 -13.80 18.90
CA MET A 9 25.94 -14.00 17.45
C MET A 9 24.47 -13.93 17.00
N ALA A 10 23.52 -14.41 17.82
CA ALA A 10 22.10 -14.36 17.53
C ALA A 10 21.50 -12.94 17.59
N MET A 11 22.11 -12.02 18.34
CA MET A 11 21.67 -10.63 18.41
C MET A 11 22.07 -9.82 17.17
N LEU A 12 23.10 -10.26 16.45
CA LEU A 12 23.56 -9.61 15.22
C LEU A 12 22.68 -9.91 13.99
N THR A 13 21.82 -10.93 14.05
CA THR A 13 20.96 -11.33 12.93
C THR A 13 19.58 -10.67 12.97
N LEU A 14 19.34 -9.69 13.85
CA LEU A 14 18.08 -8.95 13.81
C LEU A 14 18.04 -8.11 12.53
N PRO A 15 17.07 -8.35 11.62
CA PRO A 15 16.92 -7.52 10.45
C PRO A 15 16.55 -6.10 10.91
N MET A 16 17.45 -5.14 10.69
CA MET A 16 17.13 -3.73 10.78
C MET A 16 16.21 -3.40 9.61
N ALA A 17 14.90 -3.50 9.83
CA ALA A 17 13.91 -3.06 8.87
C ALA A 17 13.95 -1.52 8.82
N ILE A 18 14.64 -0.98 7.81
CA ILE A 18 14.58 0.46 7.51
C ILE A 18 13.20 0.75 6.89
N ALA A 19 12.45 1.66 7.52
CA ALA A 19 11.19 2.13 6.95
C ALA A 19 11.48 2.94 5.70
N ALA A 20 10.75 2.68 4.61
CA ALA A 20 10.83 3.48 3.41
C ALA A 20 10.09 4.80 3.62
N ASP A 21 10.76 5.93 3.39
CA ASP A 21 10.14 7.24 3.38
C ASP A 21 9.41 7.48 2.05
N PHE A 22 8.15 7.89 2.12
CA PHE A 22 7.36 8.29 0.96
C PHE A 22 7.37 9.80 0.81
N LYS A 23 7.73 10.29 -0.38
CA LYS A 23 7.82 11.72 -0.73
C LYS A 23 6.75 12.10 -1.74
N GLU A 24 6.07 13.21 -1.48
CA GLU A 24 5.13 13.85 -2.40
C GLU A 24 5.83 14.23 -3.72
N GLY A 25 5.14 14.03 -4.85
CA GLY A 25 5.67 14.29 -6.19
C GLY A 25 6.64 13.22 -6.72
N THR A 26 7.03 12.23 -5.90
CA THR A 26 7.79 11.04 -6.35
C THR A 26 6.98 9.76 -6.21
N HIS A 27 6.33 9.58 -5.05
CA HIS A 27 5.61 8.35 -4.73
C HIS A 27 4.10 8.51 -4.71
N TYR A 28 3.60 9.73 -4.49
CA TYR A 28 2.18 10.04 -4.47
C TYR A 28 1.94 11.51 -4.79
N ASP A 29 0.72 11.80 -5.24
CA ASP A 29 0.21 13.15 -5.47
C ASP A 29 -1.01 13.41 -4.58
N VAL A 30 -1.14 14.65 -4.10
CA VAL A 30 -2.27 15.09 -3.29
C VAL A 30 -3.41 15.57 -4.21
N ILE A 31 -4.42 14.72 -4.39
CA ILE A 31 -5.57 15.02 -5.28
C ILE A 31 -6.69 15.81 -4.60
N LYS A 32 -6.71 15.88 -3.26
CA LYS A 32 -7.70 16.62 -2.47
C LYS A 32 -7.04 17.20 -1.23
N GLN A 33 -7.37 18.45 -0.90
CA GLN A 33 -6.88 19.12 0.31
C GLN A 33 -7.54 18.58 1.58
N THR A 34 -8.76 18.04 1.49
CA THR A 34 -9.49 17.47 2.61
C THR A 34 -9.44 15.94 2.57
N ALA A 35 -8.97 15.34 3.66
CA ALA A 35 -8.96 13.90 3.82
C ALA A 35 -10.38 13.35 4.06
N THR A 36 -10.65 12.13 3.58
CA THR A 36 -11.92 11.45 3.88
C THR A 36 -12.02 11.17 5.37
N ALA A 37 -13.24 11.28 5.94
CA ALA A 37 -13.52 11.00 7.34
C ALA A 37 -13.14 9.57 7.79
N LYS A 38 -13.08 8.63 6.84
CA LYS A 38 -12.60 7.26 7.05
C LYS A 38 -11.41 7.01 6.14
N PRO A 39 -10.33 6.39 6.64
CA PRO A 39 -9.23 5.98 5.79
C PRO A 39 -9.72 4.85 4.88
N GLU A 40 -9.63 5.07 3.57
CA GLU A 40 -10.07 4.14 2.55
C GLU A 40 -9.05 4.08 1.41
N VAL A 41 -9.02 2.94 0.71
CA VAL A 41 -8.22 2.78 -0.51
C VAL A 41 -9.19 2.44 -1.62
N ILE A 42 -9.28 3.31 -2.61
CA ILE A 42 -10.17 3.14 -3.75
C ILE A 42 -9.34 2.69 -4.94
N GLU A 43 -9.71 1.55 -5.51
CA GLU A 43 -9.12 1.03 -6.74
C GLU A 43 -10.08 1.31 -7.90
N PHE A 44 -9.62 2.11 -8.87
CA PHE A 44 -10.36 2.35 -10.11
C PHE A 44 -10.03 1.26 -11.12
N PHE A 45 -10.98 0.38 -11.40
CA PHE A 45 -10.78 -0.73 -12.33
C PHE A 45 -11.81 -0.73 -13.46
N SER A 46 -11.50 -1.45 -14.55
CA SER A 46 -12.44 -1.68 -15.64
C SER A 46 -12.26 -3.09 -16.16
N TYR A 47 -13.36 -3.80 -16.42
CA TYR A 47 -13.33 -5.16 -16.97
C TYR A 47 -12.66 -5.25 -18.34
N TYR A 48 -12.58 -4.15 -19.08
CA TYR A 48 -11.94 -4.06 -20.39
C TYR A 48 -10.45 -3.68 -20.34
N CYS A 49 -9.88 -3.55 -19.13
CA CYS A 49 -8.49 -3.15 -18.94
C CYS A 49 -7.61 -4.40 -18.64
N PRO A 50 -6.79 -4.88 -19.60
CA PRO A 50 -5.97 -6.07 -19.39
C PRO A 50 -4.87 -5.86 -18.34
N HIS A 51 -4.41 -4.62 -18.12
CA HIS A 51 -3.48 -4.30 -17.03
C HIS A 51 -4.13 -4.40 -15.65
N CYS A 52 -5.39 -4.01 -15.54
CA CYS A 52 -6.16 -4.09 -14.31
C CYS A 52 -6.40 -5.56 -13.92
N PHE A 53 -6.67 -6.42 -14.91
CA PHE A 53 -6.77 -7.86 -14.68
C PHE A 53 -5.46 -8.46 -14.12
N LYS A 54 -4.30 -8.04 -14.63
CA LYS A 54 -3.00 -8.49 -14.09
C LYS A 54 -2.70 -7.94 -12.70
N PHE A 55 -3.36 -6.85 -12.29
CA PHE A 55 -3.17 -6.22 -10.98
C PHE A 55 -4.04 -6.83 -9.88
N GLU A 56 -5.05 -7.65 -10.23
CA GLU A 56 -5.93 -8.34 -9.28
C GLU A 56 -5.19 -9.05 -8.12
N PRO A 57 -4.10 -9.82 -8.35
CA PRO A 57 -3.38 -10.47 -7.26
C PRO A 57 -2.71 -9.48 -6.29
N VAL A 58 -2.31 -8.31 -6.80
CA VAL A 58 -1.73 -7.24 -5.99
C VAL A 58 -2.83 -6.55 -5.17
N ALA A 59 -3.99 -6.30 -5.77
CA ALA A 59 -5.14 -5.76 -5.04
C ALA A 59 -5.57 -6.70 -3.88
N GLU A 60 -5.52 -8.01 -4.09
CA GLU A 60 -5.77 -8.99 -3.03
C GLU A 60 -4.72 -8.99 -1.92
N SER A 61 -3.45 -8.78 -2.24
CA SER A 61 -2.39 -8.71 -1.23
C SER A 61 -2.53 -7.46 -0.37
N ILE A 62 -2.93 -6.32 -0.97
CA ILE A 62 -3.19 -5.07 -0.24
C ILE A 62 -4.31 -5.24 0.78
N LYS A 63 -5.37 -6.00 0.45
CA LYS A 63 -6.47 -6.31 1.38
C LYS A 63 -6.03 -7.12 2.61
N LYS A 64 -4.96 -7.91 2.46
CA LYS A 64 -4.42 -8.78 3.53
C LYS A 64 -3.44 -8.06 4.45
N LEU A 65 -3.02 -6.83 4.12
CA LEU A 65 -2.07 -6.09 4.94
C LEU A 65 -2.68 -5.72 6.31
N PRO A 66 -1.93 -5.84 7.41
CA PRO A 66 -2.40 -5.59 8.77
C PRO A 66 -2.65 -4.09 9.09
N THR A 67 -2.79 -3.24 8.07
CA THR A 67 -2.85 -1.79 8.25
C THR A 67 -4.26 -1.33 8.60
N ARG A 68 -4.51 -1.19 9.90
CA ARG A 68 -5.53 -0.35 10.59
C ARG A 68 -6.72 0.06 9.69
N ARG A 69 -7.75 -0.79 9.66
CA ARG A 69 -9.13 -0.56 9.16
C ARG A 69 -9.22 0.34 7.92
N ARG A 70 -9.04 -0.22 6.73
CA ARG A 70 -9.45 0.42 5.47
C ARG A 70 -10.38 -0.50 4.69
N SER A 71 -11.44 0.06 4.13
CA SER A 71 -12.21 -0.58 3.06
C SER A 71 -11.41 -0.42 1.77
N VAL A 72 -11.02 -1.54 1.16
CA VAL A 72 -10.51 -1.54 -0.23
C VAL A 72 -11.74 -1.62 -1.14
N GLN A 73 -12.17 -0.48 -1.65
CA GLN A 73 -13.36 -0.37 -2.48
C GLN A 73 -12.95 -0.43 -3.95
N LYS A 74 -13.40 -1.45 -4.68
CA LYS A 74 -13.28 -1.49 -6.14
C LYS A 74 -14.40 -0.67 -6.74
N GLU A 75 -14.06 0.45 -7.34
CA GLU A 75 -15.01 1.25 -8.09
C GLU A 75 -14.83 0.93 -9.57
N PRO A 76 -15.82 0.33 -10.26
CA PRO A 76 -15.75 0.23 -11.71
C PRO A 76 -15.64 1.64 -12.25
N ARG A 77 -14.88 1.84 -13.34
CA ARG A 77 -14.72 3.15 -13.99
C ARG A 77 -16.06 3.69 -14.50
N LYS A 78 -16.96 4.12 -13.63
CA LYS A 78 -17.89 5.21 -13.90
C LYS A 78 -17.00 6.43 -14.06
N LEU A 79 -16.85 6.91 -15.29
CA LEU A 79 -16.35 8.22 -15.72
C LEU A 79 -16.11 9.27 -14.60
N TYR A 80 -15.20 9.02 -13.66
CA TYR A 80 -14.67 10.00 -12.73
C TYR A 80 -13.35 10.55 -13.29
N TRP A 81 -13.22 10.51 -14.62
CA TRP A 81 -12.36 11.45 -15.31
C TRP A 81 -13.03 12.83 -15.15
N ARG A 82 -12.76 13.48 -14.02
CA ARG A 82 -13.09 14.88 -13.81
C ARG A 82 -12.13 15.66 -14.73
N PRO A 83 -12.62 16.33 -15.78
CA PRO A 83 -11.77 17.21 -16.56
C PRO A 83 -11.35 18.35 -15.64
N ASN A 84 -10.07 18.38 -15.25
CA ASN A 84 -9.38 19.52 -14.63
C ASN A 84 -9.90 20.02 -13.25
N GLY A 85 -8.99 20.05 -12.28
CA GLY A 85 -9.01 20.93 -11.10
C GLY A 85 -9.89 20.46 -9.96
#